data_AF-A0A7S4JBY9-F1
#
_entry.id   AF-A0A7S4JBY9-F1
#
_cell.length_a   1.000
_cell.length_b   1.000
_cell.length_c   1.000
_cell.angle_alpha   90.00
_cell.angle_beta   90.00
_cell.angle_gamma   90.00
#
_symmetry.space_group_name_H-M   'P 1'
#
loop_
_entity.id
_entity.type
_entity.pdbx_description
1 polymer ?
#
loop_
_entity_poly.entity_id
_entity_poly.type
_entity_poly.pdbx_seq_one_letter_code
_entity_poly.pdbx_strand_id
1 'polypeptide(L)'
;MDETRRCCECKVDKSRLGYSNAQWKKAPRCRCMDCTGVVPAPAHSVSGSKPPLLHAPVPLAIETTADSSTLPGAGESVTSLTGDEIQLSWLPSLPTPSDLQEERAIRALFPGVDFGGSKRSLASQLQRYRSRWEDMSSTQQAQITRVCRDIGFDLGQAIGLRTTVYRSAQPWKFEGSEQETQLKAEAFEDGVEAILLAHGVEYQTQAQQIAAAYEEGSPALPPTPDFLVRSRLVINNRPVRWIEVKNFYGAGIEHGIKPWTPTLKIQRQLAKYVEAYGPHGAVVLKHGYALSFRARTSECIQLLDGGKLRKE
;
A
#
# COMPACT_ATOMS: atom_id res chain seq x y z
N MET A 1 2.75 43.33 6.96
CA MET A 1 3.96 43.04 7.76
C MET A 1 4.52 41.74 7.26
N ASP A 2 5.78 41.79 6.86
CA ASP A 2 6.48 40.85 5.98
C ASP A 2 7.34 39.89 6.83
N GLU A 3 7.05 38.58 6.81
CA GLU A 3 7.88 37.57 7.46
C GLU A 3 8.92 37.00 6.49
N THR A 4 9.99 37.77 6.37
CA THR A 4 11.23 37.43 5.66
C THR A 4 11.92 36.22 6.32
N ARG A 5 11.66 35.02 5.80
CA ARG A 5 12.42 33.81 6.17
C ARG A 5 13.89 33.96 5.74
N ARG A 6 14.82 34.19 6.67
CA ARG A 6 16.28 34.32 6.43
C ARG A 6 16.99 32.97 6.31
N CYS A 7 18.18 32.93 5.70
CA CYS A 7 19.09 31.78 5.72
C CYS A 7 19.70 31.60 7.12
N CYS A 8 19.98 30.36 7.54
CA CYS A 8 20.18 29.99 8.95
C CYS A 8 21.47 30.49 9.63
N GLU A 9 22.43 31.12 8.94
CA GLU A 9 23.62 31.69 9.62
C GLU A 9 24.04 33.10 9.14
N CYS A 10 23.83 33.50 7.87
CA CYS A 10 24.35 34.76 7.34
C CYS A 10 23.34 35.94 7.28
N LYS A 11 22.06 35.75 7.64
CA LYS A 11 21.01 36.79 7.69
C LYS A 11 20.79 37.64 6.41
N VAL A 12 21.28 37.25 5.24
CA VAL A 12 21.07 38.00 3.98
C VAL A 12 19.66 37.82 3.42
N ASP A 13 19.12 38.89 2.81
CA ASP A 13 17.78 38.95 2.23
C ASP A 13 17.66 38.17 0.90
N LYS A 14 16.53 37.47 0.74
CA LYS A 14 16.25 36.50 -0.34
C LYS A 14 16.15 37.11 -1.73
N SER A 15 15.81 38.39 -1.82
CA SER A 15 15.60 39.10 -3.08
C SER A 15 16.91 39.39 -3.84
N ARG A 16 18.08 39.31 -3.17
CA ARG A 16 19.37 39.70 -3.76
C ARG A 16 20.14 38.58 -4.47
N LEU A 17 19.71 37.32 -4.38
CA LEU A 17 20.51 36.17 -4.83
C LEU A 17 20.05 35.53 -6.15
N GLY A 18 19.10 36.13 -6.89
CA GLY A 18 18.82 35.79 -8.30
C GLY A 18 18.26 34.39 -8.60
N TYR A 19 17.96 33.56 -7.60
CA TYR A 19 17.43 32.21 -7.81
C TYR A 19 15.91 32.16 -7.97
N SER A 20 15.42 31.32 -8.87
CA SER A 20 13.99 31.00 -8.99
C SER A 20 13.52 30.04 -7.88
N ASN A 21 12.24 30.11 -7.50
CA ASN A 21 11.64 29.25 -6.47
C ASN A 21 11.78 27.73 -6.74
N ALA A 22 11.95 27.33 -8.00
CA ALA A 22 12.11 25.93 -8.38
C ALA A 22 13.51 25.37 -8.04
N GLN A 23 14.55 26.21 -8.12
CA GLN A 23 15.93 25.82 -7.83
C GLN A 23 16.13 25.55 -6.33
N TRP A 24 15.42 26.28 -5.46
CA TRP A 24 15.50 26.11 -4.01
C TRP A 24 14.92 24.79 -3.48
N LYS A 25 13.91 24.22 -4.15
CA LYS A 25 13.26 22.97 -3.70
C LYS A 25 14.10 21.71 -3.92
N LYS A 26 15.19 21.81 -4.69
CA LYS A 26 16.07 20.68 -5.01
C LYS A 26 17.39 20.68 -4.22
N ALA A 27 17.69 21.70 -3.41
CA ALA A 27 18.94 21.77 -2.67
C ALA A 27 18.83 21.00 -1.33
N PRO A 28 19.72 20.03 -1.04
CA PRO A 28 19.75 19.33 0.24
C PRO A 28 20.37 20.24 1.30
N ARG A 29 19.51 20.83 2.16
CA ARG A 29 19.85 21.77 3.25
C ARG A 29 20.52 23.07 2.77
N CYS A 30 19.86 24.20 2.99
CA CYS A 30 20.31 25.53 2.57
C CYS A 30 21.80 25.81 2.90
N ARG A 31 22.63 25.95 1.86
CA ARG A 31 23.90 26.68 1.91
C ARG A 31 23.89 27.66 0.74
N CYS A 32 24.05 28.96 1.00
CA CYS A 32 24.13 29.96 -0.07
C CYS A 32 25.51 29.89 -0.77
N MET A 33 25.63 30.48 -1.97
CA MET A 33 26.87 30.43 -2.77
C MET A 33 28.10 30.95 -2.02
N ASP A 34 27.94 31.98 -1.17
CA ASP A 34 29.03 32.52 -0.34
C ASP A 34 29.58 31.49 0.67
N CYS A 35 28.80 30.48 1.05
CA CYS A 35 29.22 29.44 1.99
C CYS A 35 29.88 28.22 1.32
N THR A 36 29.78 28.08 0.00
CA THR A 36 30.33 26.91 -0.71
C THR A 36 31.43 27.26 -1.71
N GLY A 37 31.61 28.53 -2.10
CA GLY A 37 32.70 28.96 -2.99
C GLY A 37 32.65 28.38 -4.41
N VAL A 38 31.58 27.66 -4.77
CA VAL A 38 31.42 27.04 -6.08
C VAL A 38 30.57 27.92 -6.97
N VAL A 39 31.15 28.43 -8.05
CA VAL A 39 30.44 29.12 -9.13
C VAL A 39 29.84 28.06 -10.07
N PRO A 40 28.51 28.00 -10.26
CA PRO A 40 27.92 27.05 -11.20
C PRO A 40 28.11 27.52 -12.65
N ALA A 41 28.41 26.57 -13.54
CA ALA A 41 28.57 26.78 -14.98
C ALA A 41 27.23 27.14 -15.67
N PRO A 42 27.25 27.92 -16.77
CA PRO A 42 26.04 28.35 -17.47
C PRO A 42 25.32 27.19 -18.17
N ALA A 43 24.00 27.27 -18.19
CA ALA A 43 23.10 26.23 -18.70
C ALA A 43 23.06 26.20 -20.24
N HIS A 44 23.33 25.03 -20.83
CA HIS A 44 23.01 24.75 -22.23
C HIS A 44 21.59 24.15 -22.35
N SER A 45 20.77 24.80 -23.17
CA SER A 45 19.47 24.34 -23.62
C SER A 45 19.62 23.29 -24.73
N VAL A 46 19.10 22.07 -24.54
CA VAL A 46 18.94 21.09 -25.62
C VAL A 46 17.50 20.62 -25.66
N SER A 47 16.79 21.10 -26.69
CA SER A 47 15.52 20.59 -27.18
C SER A 47 15.78 19.31 -27.98
N GLY A 48 15.21 18.18 -27.55
CA GLY A 48 15.32 16.91 -28.25
C GLY A 48 13.96 16.24 -28.37
N SER A 49 13.40 16.30 -29.57
CA SER A 49 12.16 15.67 -30.02
C SER A 49 12.22 14.14 -29.97
N LYS A 50 11.13 13.52 -29.52
CA LYS A 50 10.95 12.07 -29.34
C LYS A 50 10.44 11.43 -30.65
N PRO A 51 11.05 10.37 -31.19
CA PRO A 51 10.53 9.66 -32.37
C PRO A 51 9.42 8.65 -32.01
N PRO A 52 8.54 8.29 -32.97
CA PRO A 52 7.34 7.50 -32.74
C PRO A 52 7.60 5.99 -32.64
N LEU A 53 6.77 5.32 -31.85
CA LEU A 53 6.75 3.86 -31.68
C LEU A 53 6.07 3.20 -32.89
N LEU A 54 6.77 2.28 -33.55
CA LEU A 54 6.23 1.40 -34.58
C LEU A 54 5.63 0.15 -33.91
N HIS A 55 4.35 -0.11 -34.21
CA HIS A 55 3.64 -1.33 -33.85
C HIS A 55 4.02 -2.47 -34.82
N ALA A 56 4.32 -3.65 -34.28
CA ALA A 56 4.39 -4.89 -35.04
C ALA A 56 3.32 -5.87 -34.52
N PRO A 57 2.59 -6.59 -35.40
CA PRO A 57 1.54 -7.53 -35.02
C PRO A 57 2.13 -8.92 -34.68
N VAL A 58 1.54 -9.58 -33.68
CA VAL A 58 1.80 -10.98 -33.31
C VAL A 58 0.70 -11.84 -33.95
N PRO A 59 1.02 -12.98 -34.61
CA PRO A 59 0.01 -13.84 -35.21
C PRO A 59 -0.61 -14.81 -34.18
N LEU A 60 -1.94 -14.98 -34.29
CA LEU A 60 -2.77 -15.96 -33.59
C LEU A 60 -2.73 -17.31 -34.33
N ALA A 61 -2.59 -18.42 -33.58
CA ALA A 61 -2.85 -19.78 -34.05
C ALA A 61 -3.71 -20.54 -33.02
N ILE A 62 -5.02 -20.54 -33.27
CA ILE A 62 -5.96 -21.67 -33.46
C ILE A 62 -5.69 -23.04 -32.75
N GLU A 63 -6.72 -23.47 -31.97
CA GLU A 63 -7.27 -24.84 -31.69
C GLU A 63 -6.51 -25.82 -30.77
N THR A 64 -7.14 -26.78 -30.03
CA THR A 64 -8.53 -27.27 -29.86
C THR A 64 -8.68 -28.07 -28.54
N THR A 65 -9.91 -28.07 -27.99
CA THR A 65 -10.66 -29.13 -27.23
C THR A 65 -9.95 -30.19 -26.36
N ALA A 66 -10.43 -30.38 -25.12
CA ALA A 66 -11.25 -31.54 -24.72
C ALA A 66 -11.60 -31.55 -23.21
N ASP A 67 -12.87 -31.80 -22.92
CA ASP A 67 -13.43 -32.26 -21.65
C ASP A 67 -12.77 -33.56 -21.17
N SER A 68 -12.63 -33.75 -19.86
CA SER A 68 -13.36 -34.81 -19.16
C SER A 68 -13.22 -34.71 -17.64
N SER A 69 -14.31 -35.06 -16.99
CA SER A 69 -14.59 -35.03 -15.57
C SER A 69 -14.27 -36.38 -14.95
N THR A 70 -13.59 -36.42 -13.80
CA THR A 70 -13.77 -37.51 -12.81
C THR A 70 -13.33 -37.05 -11.41
N LEU A 71 -14.26 -37.12 -10.46
CA LEU A 71 -14.02 -37.00 -9.01
C LEU A 71 -13.43 -38.32 -8.46
N PRO A 72 -12.61 -38.26 -7.41
CA PRO A 72 -13.01 -38.86 -6.13
C PRO A 72 -12.70 -37.89 -4.97
N GLY A 73 -13.50 -37.81 -3.91
CA GLY A 73 -13.69 -38.87 -2.92
C GLY A 73 -12.87 -38.51 -1.69
N ALA A 74 -13.56 -38.06 -0.63
CA ALA A 74 -12.96 -37.61 0.62
C ALA A 74 -12.07 -38.68 1.25
N GLY A 75 -10.85 -38.28 1.61
CA GLY A 75 -9.89 -39.07 2.37
C GLY A 75 -8.65 -38.22 2.58
N GLU A 76 -8.47 -37.71 3.80
CA GLU A 76 -7.21 -37.11 4.23
C GLU A 76 -6.09 -38.14 4.05
N SER A 77 -5.17 -37.84 3.15
CA SER A 77 -4.03 -38.67 2.82
C SER A 77 -2.83 -37.74 2.65
N VAL A 78 -2.06 -37.60 3.73
CA VAL A 78 -0.75 -36.96 3.73
C VAL A 78 0.22 -37.91 3.03
N THR A 79 0.50 -37.65 1.76
CA THR A 79 1.63 -38.30 1.05
C THR A 79 2.84 -37.37 1.09
N SER A 80 3.79 -37.73 1.95
CA SER A 80 5.12 -37.14 2.05
C SER A 80 5.92 -37.43 0.77
N LEU A 81 6.39 -36.36 0.11
CA LEU A 81 7.45 -36.42 -0.89
C LEU A 81 8.35 -35.18 -0.76
N THR A 82 9.56 -35.42 -0.25
CA THR A 82 10.82 -34.71 -0.55
C THR A 82 10.86 -33.18 -0.45
N GLY A 83 11.45 -32.66 0.64
CA GLY A 83 11.87 -31.26 0.77
C GLY A 83 10.71 -30.32 1.07
N ASP A 84 10.00 -30.65 2.15
CA ASP A 84 8.71 -30.16 2.66
C ASP A 84 8.30 -28.77 2.18
N GLU A 85 7.57 -28.77 1.06
CA GLU A 85 6.78 -27.64 0.64
C GLU A 85 5.68 -27.39 1.69
N ILE A 86 5.65 -26.19 2.24
CA ILE A 86 4.64 -25.78 3.22
C ILE A 86 3.46 -25.21 2.45
N GLN A 87 2.34 -25.92 2.51
CA GLN A 87 1.09 -25.51 1.89
C GLN A 87 0.22 -24.78 2.91
N LEU A 88 -0.12 -23.52 2.59
CA LEU A 88 -0.96 -22.68 3.42
C LEU A 88 -2.20 -22.22 2.63
N SER A 89 -3.37 -22.54 3.17
CA SER A 89 -4.64 -22.05 2.63
C SER A 89 -5.01 -20.72 3.29
N TRP A 90 -4.77 -19.62 2.57
CA TRP A 90 -5.17 -18.28 3.00
C TRP A 90 -6.50 -17.92 2.32
N LEU A 91 -7.58 -18.50 2.83
CA LEU A 91 -8.90 -18.22 2.30
C LEU A 91 -9.26 -16.75 2.52
N PRO A 92 -9.67 -15.99 1.48
CA PRO A 92 -10.24 -14.67 1.69
C PRO A 92 -11.43 -14.82 2.62
N SER A 93 -11.50 -13.96 3.64
CA SER A 93 -12.60 -14.04 4.61
C SER A 93 -13.93 -13.68 3.96
N LEU A 94 -13.89 -12.90 2.87
CA LEU A 94 -15.02 -12.29 2.21
C LEU A 94 -14.75 -12.05 0.71
N PRO A 95 -15.80 -11.89 -0.12
CA PRO A 95 -15.65 -11.44 -1.50
C PRO A 95 -14.90 -10.10 -1.57
N THR A 96 -14.00 -9.96 -2.54
CA THR A 96 -13.32 -8.69 -2.83
C THR A 96 -14.34 -7.67 -3.34
N PRO A 97 -14.51 -6.51 -2.67
CA PRO A 97 -15.46 -5.50 -3.11
C PRO A 97 -15.14 -4.93 -4.50
N SER A 98 -16.19 -4.78 -5.31
CA SER A 98 -16.16 -4.02 -6.55
C SER A 98 -16.10 -2.52 -6.31
N ASP A 99 -15.70 -1.77 -7.33
CA ASP A 99 -15.62 -0.31 -7.26
C ASP A 99 -16.99 0.33 -6.97
N LEU A 100 -18.08 -0.26 -7.48
CA LEU A 100 -19.45 0.18 -7.19
C LEU A 100 -19.84 -0.03 -5.72
N GLN A 101 -19.43 -1.16 -5.13
CA GLN A 101 -19.65 -1.42 -3.70
C GLN A 101 -18.83 -0.45 -2.85
N GLU A 102 -17.58 -0.18 -3.23
CA GLU A 102 -16.74 0.82 -2.57
C GLU A 102 -17.36 2.22 -2.63
N GLU A 103 -17.86 2.65 -3.80
CA GLU A 103 -18.52 3.95 -3.95
C GLU A 103 -19.78 4.05 -3.07
N ARG A 104 -20.62 3.02 -3.06
CA ARG A 104 -21.82 2.96 -2.21
C ARG A 104 -21.47 3.01 -0.73
N ALA A 105 -20.42 2.30 -0.31
CA ALA A 105 -19.91 2.34 1.06
C ALA A 105 -19.44 3.75 1.43
N ILE A 106 -18.70 4.43 0.55
CA ILE A 106 -18.26 5.82 0.77
C ILE A 106 -19.45 6.75 0.97
N ARG A 107 -20.49 6.65 0.12
CA ARG A 107 -21.70 7.48 0.24
C ARG A 107 -22.45 7.23 1.55
N ALA A 108 -22.45 5.99 2.04
CA ALA A 108 -23.04 5.63 3.33
C ALA A 108 -22.22 6.16 4.52
N LEU A 109 -20.89 6.08 4.43
CA LEU A 109 -19.95 6.55 5.45
C LEU A 109 -19.91 8.08 5.55
N PHE A 110 -20.15 8.77 4.44
CA PHE A 110 -20.04 10.23 4.31
C PHE A 110 -21.26 10.83 3.60
N PRO A 111 -22.45 10.75 4.20
CA PRO A 111 -23.66 11.24 3.56
C PRO A 111 -23.58 12.74 3.26
N GLY A 112 -23.99 13.13 2.06
CA GLY A 112 -23.97 14.54 1.63
C GLY A 112 -22.58 15.15 1.48
N VAL A 113 -21.53 14.32 1.34
CA VAL A 113 -20.21 14.78 0.90
C VAL A 113 -20.14 14.72 -0.63
N ASP A 114 -19.78 15.84 -1.24
CA ASP A 114 -19.48 15.94 -2.67
C ASP A 114 -17.99 15.64 -2.91
N PHE A 115 -17.73 14.48 -3.52
CA PHE A 115 -16.39 14.01 -3.90
C PHE A 115 -15.90 14.60 -5.23
N GLY A 116 -16.75 15.30 -5.99
CA GLY A 116 -16.38 15.97 -7.25
C GLY A 116 -15.78 17.38 -7.06
N GLY A 117 -15.88 17.94 -5.84
CA GLY A 117 -15.40 19.28 -5.53
C GLY A 117 -13.88 19.42 -5.38
N SER A 118 -13.41 20.65 -5.13
CA SER A 118 -11.99 20.91 -4.86
C SER A 118 -11.50 20.21 -3.58
N LYS A 119 -10.20 19.89 -3.50
CA LYS A 119 -9.61 19.27 -2.29
C LYS A 119 -9.88 20.03 -0.99
N ARG A 120 -9.90 21.38 -1.04
CA ARG A 120 -10.23 22.19 0.14
C ARG A 120 -11.70 22.03 0.53
N SER A 121 -12.61 22.02 -0.45
CA SER A 121 -14.03 21.78 -0.21
C SER A 121 -14.25 20.40 0.40
N LEU A 122 -13.66 19.36 -0.19
CA LEU A 122 -13.75 17.99 0.33
C LEU A 122 -13.22 17.88 1.75
N ALA A 123 -12.04 18.44 2.04
CA ALA A 123 -11.46 18.44 3.38
C ALA A 123 -12.38 19.11 4.41
N SER A 124 -12.99 20.25 4.07
CA SER A 124 -13.96 20.95 4.93
C SER A 124 -15.23 20.13 5.17
N GLN A 125 -15.77 19.49 4.12
CA GLN A 125 -16.97 18.67 4.24
C GLN A 125 -16.75 17.43 5.12
N LEU A 126 -15.59 16.78 4.99
CA LEU A 126 -15.19 15.63 5.78
C LEU A 126 -14.90 15.95 7.24
N GLN A 127 -14.65 17.22 7.60
CA GLN A 127 -14.40 17.62 8.98
C GLN A 127 -15.59 17.34 9.92
N ARG A 128 -16.81 17.29 9.37
CA ARG A 128 -18.03 16.87 10.10
C ARG A 128 -18.00 15.40 10.51
N TYR A 129 -17.18 14.60 9.84
CA TYR A 129 -17.04 13.16 10.03
C TYR A 129 -15.70 12.82 10.69
N ARG A 130 -15.14 13.71 11.51
CA ARG A 130 -13.83 13.47 12.16
C ARG A 130 -13.87 12.47 13.32
N SER A 131 -15.03 12.32 13.97
CA SER A 131 -15.19 11.47 15.15
C SER A 131 -14.74 10.05 14.83
N ARG A 132 -14.14 9.32 15.78
CA ARG A 132 -13.79 7.92 15.51
C ARG A 132 -15.07 7.12 15.32
N TRP A 133 -14.94 5.93 14.72
CA TRP A 133 -16.11 5.07 14.52
C TRP A 133 -16.82 4.81 15.85
N GLU A 134 -16.03 4.56 16.89
CA GLU A 134 -16.43 4.31 18.28
C GLU A 134 -17.12 5.51 18.92
N ASP A 135 -16.86 6.72 18.43
CA ASP A 135 -17.45 7.96 18.93
C ASP A 135 -18.77 8.32 18.19
N MET A 136 -19.17 7.56 17.16
CA MET A 136 -20.45 7.77 16.44
C MET A 136 -21.65 7.28 17.26
N SER A 137 -22.84 7.82 17.00
CA SER A 137 -24.04 7.33 17.69
C SER A 137 -24.37 5.90 17.26
N SER A 138 -24.96 5.11 18.17
CA SER A 138 -25.37 3.73 17.89
C SER A 138 -26.32 3.65 16.68
N THR A 139 -27.21 4.63 16.52
CA THR A 139 -28.09 4.74 15.35
C THR A 139 -27.30 4.91 14.05
N GLN A 140 -26.28 5.76 14.04
CA GLN A 140 -25.42 5.95 12.86
C GLN A 140 -24.61 4.70 12.55
N GLN A 141 -24.00 4.08 13.56
CA GLN A 141 -23.25 2.83 13.40
C GLN A 141 -24.15 1.72 12.85
N ALA A 142 -25.37 1.57 13.38
CA ALA A 142 -26.35 0.58 12.91
C ALA A 142 -26.78 0.83 11.46
N GLN A 143 -27.02 2.10 11.10
CA GLN A 143 -27.38 2.47 9.73
C GLN A 143 -26.25 2.13 8.75
N ILE A 144 -25.00 2.52 9.06
CA ILE A 144 -23.85 2.23 8.21
C ILE A 144 -23.64 0.71 8.11
N THR A 145 -23.69 0.00 9.23
CA THR A 145 -23.54 -1.46 9.28
C THR A 145 -24.57 -2.16 8.40
N ARG A 146 -25.83 -1.70 8.44
CA ARG A 146 -26.90 -2.22 7.58
C ARG A 146 -26.58 -1.98 6.11
N VAL A 147 -26.24 -0.75 5.72
CA VAL A 147 -25.94 -0.43 4.32
C VAL A 147 -24.75 -1.24 3.81
N CYS A 148 -23.68 -1.33 4.59
CA CYS A 148 -22.50 -2.15 4.28
C CYS A 148 -22.87 -3.62 4.06
N ARG A 149 -23.67 -4.20 4.96
CA ARG A 149 -24.18 -5.57 4.82
C ARG A 149 -25.00 -5.74 3.53
N ASP A 150 -25.93 -4.83 3.25
CA ASP A 150 -26.83 -4.90 2.10
C ASP A 150 -26.07 -4.84 0.75
N ILE A 151 -24.90 -4.17 0.72
CA ILE A 151 -24.04 -4.12 -0.47
C ILE A 151 -22.91 -5.17 -0.44
N GLY A 152 -22.87 -6.08 0.55
CA GLY A 152 -21.83 -7.09 0.68
C GLY A 152 -20.44 -6.53 0.99
N PHE A 153 -20.37 -5.40 1.71
CA PHE A 153 -19.14 -4.76 2.16
C PHE A 153 -19.03 -4.96 3.67
N ASP A 154 -17.92 -5.53 4.13
CA ASP A 154 -17.76 -5.84 5.54
C ASP A 154 -17.47 -4.60 6.38
N LEU A 155 -17.84 -4.65 7.66
CA LEU A 155 -17.69 -3.50 8.55
C LEU A 155 -16.22 -3.14 8.78
N GLY A 156 -15.35 -4.14 8.93
CA GLY A 156 -13.91 -3.93 9.03
C GLY A 156 -13.32 -3.31 7.76
N GLN A 157 -13.78 -3.75 6.58
CA GLN A 157 -13.48 -3.10 5.30
C GLN A 157 -13.98 -1.64 5.30
N ALA A 158 -15.20 -1.38 5.76
CA ALA A 158 -15.83 -0.05 5.76
C ALA A 158 -15.07 0.95 6.66
N ILE A 159 -14.67 0.51 7.86
CA ILE A 159 -13.86 1.30 8.78
C ILE A 159 -12.47 1.58 8.18
N GLY A 160 -11.85 0.59 7.54
CA GLY A 160 -10.58 0.76 6.84
C GLY A 160 -10.70 1.75 5.68
N LEU A 161 -11.72 1.60 4.83
CA LEU A 161 -12.02 2.50 3.72
C LEU A 161 -12.27 3.94 4.20
N ARG A 162 -13.06 4.11 5.26
CA ARG A 162 -13.30 5.41 5.89
C ARG A 162 -12.00 6.09 6.28
N THR A 163 -11.10 5.34 6.92
CA THR A 163 -9.78 5.83 7.32
C THR A 163 -8.95 6.23 6.10
N THR A 164 -8.95 5.41 5.04
CA THR A 164 -8.24 5.70 3.79
C THR A 164 -8.76 6.98 3.12
N VAL A 165 -10.08 7.16 3.00
CA VAL A 165 -10.70 8.37 2.43
C VAL A 165 -10.29 9.61 3.23
N TYR A 166 -10.46 9.55 4.55
CA TYR A 166 -10.22 10.68 5.41
C TYR A 166 -8.72 11.07 5.42
N ARG A 167 -7.79 10.10 5.47
CA ARG A 167 -6.34 10.34 5.36
C ARG A 167 -5.94 10.92 4.00
N SER A 168 -6.64 10.55 2.92
CA SER A 168 -6.36 11.07 1.57
C SER A 168 -6.79 12.52 1.37
N ALA A 169 -7.87 12.92 2.02
CA ALA A 169 -8.36 14.29 1.97
C ALA A 169 -7.58 15.25 2.88
N GLN A 170 -7.00 14.74 3.98
CA GLN A 170 -6.29 15.55 4.98
C GLN A 170 -4.93 14.95 5.41
N PRO A 171 -3.97 14.75 4.49
CA PRO A 171 -2.72 14.05 4.81
C PRO A 171 -1.86 14.77 5.87
N TRP A 172 -1.99 16.09 6.02
CA TRP A 172 -1.28 16.92 7.00
C TRP A 172 -1.90 16.94 8.40
N LYS A 173 -3.05 16.30 8.63
CA LYS A 173 -3.73 16.25 9.94
C LYS A 173 -3.57 14.91 10.67
N PHE A 174 -2.88 13.94 10.07
CA PHE A 174 -2.69 12.60 10.63
C PHE A 174 -1.41 12.42 11.42
N GLU A 175 -0.95 13.48 12.07
CA GLU A 175 -0.08 13.40 13.25
C GLU A 175 -0.95 12.97 14.46
N GLY A 176 -1.61 11.80 14.36
CA GLY A 176 -2.06 11.11 15.57
C GLY A 176 -0.84 10.72 16.42
N SER A 177 -1.04 10.10 17.59
CA SER A 177 0.10 9.50 18.28
C SER A 177 0.68 8.43 17.34
N GLU A 178 1.83 8.73 16.73
CA GLU A 178 2.51 7.80 15.80
C GLU A 178 2.65 6.42 16.47
N GLN A 179 2.85 6.45 17.79
CA GLN A 179 2.89 5.30 18.68
C GLN A 179 1.63 4.40 18.62
N GLU A 180 0.40 4.92 18.69
CA GLU A 180 -0.80 4.06 18.65
C GLU A 180 -0.98 3.42 17.26
N THR A 181 -0.67 4.17 16.20
CA THR A 181 -0.72 3.64 14.83
C THR A 181 0.33 2.55 14.62
N GLN A 182 1.52 2.75 15.17
CA GLN A 182 2.63 1.82 15.13
C GLN A 182 2.30 0.54 15.91
N LEU A 183 1.85 0.66 17.16
CA LEU A 183 1.44 -0.49 18.00
C LEU A 183 0.34 -1.34 17.33
N LYS A 184 -0.63 -0.70 16.66
CA LYS A 184 -1.69 -1.40 15.92
C LYS A 184 -1.18 -2.11 14.66
N ALA A 185 -0.09 -1.61 14.07
CA ALA A 185 0.55 -2.22 12.92
C ALA A 185 1.40 -3.43 13.36
N GLU A 186 2.22 -3.25 14.40
CA GLU A 186 3.04 -4.31 15.03
C GLU A 186 2.15 -5.47 15.50
N ALA A 187 1.08 -5.19 16.26
CA ALA A 187 0.18 -6.25 16.72
C ALA A 187 -0.52 -7.02 15.58
N PHE A 188 -0.65 -6.40 14.39
CA PHE A 188 -1.19 -7.09 13.22
C PHE A 188 -0.12 -7.92 12.52
N GLU A 189 1.12 -7.43 12.46
CA GLU A 189 2.29 -8.16 11.98
C GLU A 189 2.55 -9.39 12.85
N ASP A 190 2.53 -9.26 14.18
CA ASP A 190 2.63 -10.38 15.13
C ASP A 190 1.58 -11.46 14.88
N GLY A 191 0.36 -11.05 14.50
CA GLY A 191 -0.73 -11.96 14.16
C GLY A 191 -0.45 -12.76 12.88
N VAL A 192 0.16 -12.14 11.87
CA VAL A 192 0.63 -12.82 10.66
C VAL A 192 1.79 -13.74 10.98
N GLU A 193 2.75 -13.27 11.79
CA GLU A 193 3.90 -14.04 12.24
C GLU A 193 3.48 -15.32 12.97
N ALA A 194 2.52 -15.22 13.89
CA ALA A 194 1.99 -16.36 14.61
C ALA A 194 1.39 -17.43 13.67
N ILE A 195 0.76 -17.02 12.56
CA ILE A 195 0.29 -17.96 11.53
C ILE A 195 1.47 -18.65 10.86
N LEU A 196 2.51 -17.90 10.46
CA LEU A 196 3.69 -18.45 9.78
C LEU A 196 4.41 -19.47 10.68
N LEU A 197 4.65 -19.12 11.95
CA LEU A 197 5.25 -19.99 12.95
C LEU A 197 4.42 -21.26 13.18
N ALA A 198 3.09 -21.13 13.31
CA ALA A 198 2.20 -22.27 13.51
C ALA A 198 2.23 -23.27 12.34
N HIS A 199 2.61 -22.83 11.13
CA HIS A 199 2.75 -23.69 9.95
C HIS A 199 4.21 -24.12 9.69
N GLY A 200 5.14 -23.82 10.60
CA GLY A 200 6.55 -24.17 10.46
C GLY A 200 7.26 -23.43 9.32
N VAL A 201 6.76 -22.26 8.91
CA VAL A 201 7.40 -21.45 7.87
C VAL A 201 8.70 -20.88 8.41
N GLU A 202 9.80 -21.15 7.71
CA GLU A 202 11.08 -20.50 7.98
C GLU A 202 11.14 -19.16 7.24
N TYR A 203 11.41 -18.09 7.97
CA TYR A 203 11.51 -16.73 7.42
C TYR A 203 12.54 -15.90 8.21
N GLN A 204 12.88 -14.73 7.65
CA GLN A 204 13.58 -13.67 8.37
C GLN A 204 12.69 -12.45 8.53
N THR A 205 12.62 -11.90 9.73
CA THR A 205 11.97 -10.61 10.00
C THR A 205 12.79 -9.46 9.43
N GLN A 206 12.19 -8.27 9.32
CA GLN A 206 12.90 -7.06 8.92
C GLN A 206 14.18 -6.82 9.77
N ALA A 207 14.09 -6.98 11.09
CA ALA A 207 15.22 -6.77 11.99
C ALA A 207 16.37 -7.76 11.71
N GLN A 208 16.05 -9.03 11.44
CA GLN A 208 17.04 -10.05 11.08
C GLN A 208 17.69 -9.79 9.73
N GLN A 209 16.92 -9.32 8.74
CA GLN A 209 17.45 -8.93 7.43
C GLN A 209 18.43 -7.76 7.53
N ILE A 210 18.10 -6.77 8.36
CA ILE A 210 18.98 -5.62 8.62
C ILE A 210 20.28 -6.07 9.28
N ALA A 211 20.19 -6.90 10.33
CA ALA A 211 21.36 -7.43 11.01
C ALA A 211 22.28 -8.22 10.05
N ALA A 212 21.71 -9.13 9.26
CA ALA A 212 22.45 -9.90 8.27
C ALA A 212 23.14 -9.01 7.22
N ALA A 213 22.46 -7.96 6.73
CA ALA A 213 23.05 -7.04 5.76
C ALA A 213 24.25 -6.25 6.35
N TYR A 214 24.21 -5.90 7.63
CA TYR A 214 25.34 -5.28 8.32
C TYR A 214 26.51 -6.25 8.50
N GLU A 215 26.24 -7.51 8.86
CA GLU A 215 27.25 -8.56 9.00
C GLU A 215 27.95 -8.88 7.67
N GLU A 216 27.19 -8.91 6.57
CA GLU A 216 27.71 -9.14 5.21
C GLU A 216 28.48 -7.92 4.63
N GLY A 217 28.45 -6.78 5.32
CA GLY A 217 29.12 -5.55 4.85
C GLY A 217 28.47 -4.95 3.61
N SER A 218 27.15 -5.11 3.47
CA SER A 218 26.42 -4.60 2.29
C SER A 218 26.56 -3.07 2.16
N PRO A 219 26.89 -2.54 0.98
CA PRO A 219 27.11 -1.11 0.77
C PRO A 219 25.83 -0.27 0.90
N ALA A 220 24.66 -0.91 0.78
CA ALA A 220 23.36 -0.32 1.04
C ALA A 220 22.42 -1.39 1.60
N LEU A 221 21.47 -0.98 2.43
CA LEU A 221 20.46 -1.88 2.97
C LEU A 221 19.55 -2.38 1.82
N PRO A 222 19.42 -3.70 1.60
CA PRO A 222 18.49 -4.22 0.61
C PRO A 222 17.04 -3.89 0.99
N PRO A 223 16.08 -3.99 0.05
CA PRO A 223 14.67 -3.88 0.37
C PRO A 223 14.29 -4.91 1.45
N THR A 224 13.69 -4.50 2.57
CA THR A 224 13.37 -5.43 3.66
C THR A 224 11.85 -5.64 3.77
N PRO A 225 11.26 -6.65 3.11
CA PRO A 225 9.88 -7.03 3.39
C PRO A 225 9.72 -7.42 4.86
N ASP A 226 8.49 -7.31 5.38
CA ASP A 226 8.19 -7.65 6.78
C ASP A 226 8.62 -9.10 7.10
N PHE A 227 8.37 -10.05 6.18
CA PHE A 227 8.93 -11.41 6.22
C PHE A 227 9.58 -11.82 4.90
N LEU A 228 10.85 -12.22 4.96
CA LEU A 228 11.57 -12.84 3.84
C LEU A 228 11.59 -14.36 4.03
N VAL A 229 10.87 -15.10 3.18
CA VAL A 229 10.65 -16.54 3.33
C VAL A 229 11.90 -17.31 2.90
N ARG A 230 12.32 -18.27 3.74
CA ARG A 230 13.47 -19.15 3.51
C ARG A 230 13.05 -20.58 3.12
N SER A 231 11.91 -21.05 3.61
CA SER A 231 11.32 -22.33 3.21
C SER A 231 10.62 -22.26 1.84
N ARG A 232 10.21 -23.41 1.31
CA ARG A 232 9.31 -23.48 0.15
C ARG A 232 7.87 -23.26 0.59
N LEU A 233 7.45 -22.00 0.66
CA LEU A 233 6.06 -21.64 0.99
C LEU A 233 5.19 -21.52 -0.26
N VAL A 234 4.04 -22.18 -0.22
CA VAL A 234 2.96 -22.02 -1.20
C VAL A 234 1.72 -21.56 -0.47
N ILE A 235 1.22 -20.37 -0.83
CA ILE A 235 -0.06 -19.86 -0.35
C ILE A 235 -1.06 -19.95 -1.50
N ASN A 236 -2.24 -20.53 -1.27
CA ASN A 236 -3.31 -20.63 -2.27
C ASN A 236 -2.81 -21.18 -3.63
N ASN A 237 -2.01 -22.25 -3.59
CA ASN A 237 -1.39 -22.90 -4.76
C ASN A 237 -0.42 -22.02 -5.56
N ARG A 238 0.08 -20.92 -4.97
CA ARG A 238 1.07 -20.03 -5.59
C ARG A 238 2.27 -19.86 -4.67
N PRO A 239 3.52 -19.95 -5.19
CA PRO A 239 4.71 -19.79 -4.36
C PRO A 239 4.81 -18.38 -3.77
N VAL A 240 5.46 -18.26 -2.62
CA VAL A 240 5.67 -16.99 -1.91
C VAL A 240 7.10 -16.93 -1.39
N ARG A 241 7.86 -15.91 -1.82
CA ARG A 241 9.25 -15.68 -1.37
C ARG A 241 9.37 -14.55 -0.34
N TRP A 242 8.39 -13.66 -0.30
CA TRP A 242 8.36 -12.54 0.63
C TRP A 242 6.91 -12.19 0.95
N ILE A 243 6.69 -11.66 2.15
CA ILE A 243 5.38 -11.24 2.65
C ILE A 243 5.51 -9.82 3.19
N GLU A 244 4.62 -8.94 2.75
CA GLU A 244 4.47 -7.58 3.28
C GLU A 244 3.12 -7.47 3.99
N VAL A 245 3.10 -6.95 5.20
CA VAL A 245 1.93 -6.76 6.04
C VAL A 245 1.57 -5.27 6.09
N LYS A 246 0.28 -4.97 5.92
CA LYS A 246 -0.21 -3.59 5.94
C LYS A 246 -1.51 -3.44 6.72
N ASN A 247 -1.47 -2.56 7.71
CA ASN A 247 -2.59 -2.18 8.58
C ASN A 247 -3.51 -1.13 7.92
N PHE A 248 -3.87 -1.30 6.66
CA PHE A 248 -4.78 -0.40 5.95
C PHE A 248 -5.68 -1.16 4.97
N TYR A 249 -6.74 -0.50 4.48
CA TYR A 249 -7.60 -1.01 3.42
C TYR A 249 -7.06 -0.66 2.04
N GLY A 250 -6.80 -1.66 1.20
CA GLY A 250 -6.33 -1.51 -0.18
C GLY A 250 -7.40 -0.92 -1.08
N ALA A 251 -7.64 0.39 -0.96
CA ALA A 251 -8.74 1.05 -1.63
C ALA A 251 -8.51 1.23 -3.14
N GLY A 252 -9.61 1.21 -3.88
CA GLY A 252 -9.67 1.42 -5.31
C GLY A 252 -9.65 2.88 -5.75
N ILE A 253 -10.22 3.75 -4.91
CA ILE A 253 -10.68 5.12 -5.17
C ILE A 253 -9.95 5.90 -6.27
N GLU A 254 -10.70 6.16 -7.34
CA GLU A 254 -10.49 7.22 -8.32
C GLU A 254 -11.69 8.18 -8.31
N HIS A 255 -11.66 9.21 -7.46
CA HIS A 255 -12.70 10.26 -7.39
C HIS A 255 -12.07 11.64 -7.12
N GLY A 256 -11.11 12.08 -7.94
CA GLY A 256 -10.41 13.37 -7.77
C GLY A 256 -9.49 13.45 -6.53
N ILE A 257 -9.62 12.52 -5.60
CA ILE A 257 -8.68 12.23 -4.53
C ILE A 257 -7.54 11.44 -5.16
N LYS A 258 -6.31 12.00 -5.17
CA LYS A 258 -5.13 11.24 -5.59
C LYS A 258 -5.11 9.94 -4.79
N PRO A 259 -4.90 8.76 -5.42
CA PRO A 259 -4.83 7.49 -4.70
C PRO A 259 -3.92 7.69 -3.51
N TRP A 260 -4.45 7.33 -2.34
CA TRP A 260 -3.83 7.57 -1.05
C TRP A 260 -2.35 7.22 -1.12
N THR A 261 -1.48 8.11 -0.64
CA THR A 261 -0.02 8.02 -0.84
C THR A 261 0.56 6.65 -0.50
N PRO A 262 0.09 5.94 0.54
CA PRO A 262 0.54 4.58 0.82
C PRO A 262 0.09 3.48 -0.15
N THR A 263 -1.03 3.62 -0.88
CA THR A 263 -1.35 2.73 -2.01
C THR A 263 -0.35 2.90 -3.16
N LEU A 264 0.17 4.12 -3.38
CA LEU A 264 1.24 4.33 -4.35
C LEU A 264 2.62 3.92 -3.80
N LYS A 265 2.87 4.15 -2.50
CA LYS A 265 4.12 3.74 -1.86
C LYS A 265 4.26 2.23 -1.84
N ILE A 266 3.19 1.50 -1.54
CA ILE A 266 3.23 0.04 -1.52
C ILE A 266 3.61 -0.48 -2.90
N GLN A 267 2.99 -0.02 -3.99
CA GLN A 267 3.36 -0.47 -5.35
C GLN A 267 4.85 -0.26 -5.66
N ARG A 268 5.45 0.84 -5.19
CA ARG A 268 6.90 1.08 -5.32
C ARG A 268 7.74 0.15 -4.44
N GLN A 269 7.26 -0.18 -3.23
CA GLN A 269 7.92 -1.17 -2.37
C GLN A 269 7.88 -2.56 -3.00
N LEU A 270 6.70 -2.99 -3.47
CA LEU A 270 6.51 -4.29 -4.11
C LEU A 270 7.41 -4.44 -5.34
N ALA A 271 7.55 -3.40 -6.16
CA ALA A 271 8.46 -3.43 -7.30
C ALA A 271 9.90 -3.73 -6.90
N LYS A 272 10.38 -3.17 -5.78
CA LYS A 272 11.73 -3.43 -5.25
C LYS A 272 11.87 -4.86 -4.72
N TYR A 273 10.84 -5.39 -4.07
CA TYR A 273 10.86 -6.78 -3.60
C TYR A 273 10.85 -7.77 -4.76
N VAL A 274 10.07 -7.48 -5.81
CA VAL A 274 10.07 -8.26 -7.05
C VAL A 274 11.46 -8.28 -7.69
N GLU A 275 12.11 -7.13 -7.77
CA GLU A 275 13.47 -7.00 -8.32
C GLU A 275 14.51 -7.74 -7.47
N ALA A 276 14.44 -7.63 -6.13
CA ALA A 276 15.43 -8.21 -5.23
C ALA A 276 15.24 -9.72 -4.96
N TYR A 277 14.00 -10.18 -4.84
CA TYR A 277 13.67 -11.52 -4.33
C TYR A 277 12.82 -12.36 -5.28
N GLY A 278 12.43 -11.79 -6.42
CA GLY A 278 11.62 -12.45 -7.44
C GLY A 278 10.13 -12.12 -7.38
N PRO A 279 9.37 -12.47 -8.43
CA PRO A 279 8.02 -11.95 -8.68
C PRO A 279 6.94 -12.50 -7.75
N HIS A 280 7.23 -13.61 -7.07
CA HIS A 280 6.29 -14.36 -6.25
C HIS A 280 6.35 -13.87 -4.80
N GLY A 281 5.34 -13.14 -4.38
CA GLY A 281 5.21 -12.63 -3.01
C GLY A 281 3.77 -12.52 -2.59
N ALA A 282 3.55 -12.11 -1.35
CA ALA A 282 2.22 -11.86 -0.81
C ALA A 282 2.15 -10.51 -0.08
N VAL A 283 0.97 -9.89 -0.10
CA VAL A 283 0.67 -8.70 0.68
C VAL A 283 -0.57 -8.98 1.52
N VAL A 284 -0.43 -8.92 2.84
CA VAL A 284 -1.53 -9.11 3.79
C VAL A 284 -2.09 -7.74 4.17
N LEU A 285 -3.34 -7.46 3.81
CA LEU A 285 -4.03 -6.20 4.10
C LEU A 285 -5.05 -6.42 5.21
N LYS A 286 -4.85 -5.78 6.37
CA LYS A 286 -5.69 -5.98 7.57
C LYS A 286 -7.18 -5.83 7.28
N HIS A 287 -7.52 -4.80 6.51
CA HIS A 287 -8.90 -4.48 6.22
C HIS A 287 -9.37 -5.04 4.88
N GLY A 288 -8.57 -5.84 4.17
CA GLY A 288 -8.85 -6.30 2.82
C GLY A 288 -8.52 -5.26 1.74
N TYR A 289 -9.03 -5.47 0.54
CA TYR A 289 -8.72 -4.66 -0.64
C TYR A 289 -9.86 -4.67 -1.66
N ALA A 290 -9.86 -3.67 -2.53
CA ALA A 290 -10.80 -3.54 -3.65
C ALA A 290 -10.31 -4.23 -4.92
N LEU A 291 -11.22 -4.53 -5.85
CA LEU A 291 -10.87 -5.09 -7.16
C LEU A 291 -9.92 -4.19 -7.96
N SER A 292 -10.12 -2.88 -7.97
CA SER A 292 -9.21 -1.95 -8.66
C SER A 292 -7.83 -1.84 -7.99
N PHE A 293 -7.73 -2.07 -6.68
CA PHE A 293 -6.42 -2.22 -6.03
C PHE A 293 -5.72 -3.51 -6.48
N ARG A 294 -6.47 -4.62 -6.58
CA ARG A 294 -5.97 -5.89 -7.14
C ARG A 294 -5.48 -5.70 -8.57
N ALA A 295 -6.25 -5.04 -9.43
CA ALA A 295 -5.91 -4.82 -10.83
C ALA A 295 -4.61 -4.00 -11.04
N ARG A 296 -4.22 -3.18 -10.07
CA ARG A 296 -2.94 -2.42 -10.10
C ARG A 296 -1.75 -3.18 -9.55
N THR A 297 -1.98 -4.36 -8.96
CA THR A 297 -0.95 -5.20 -8.38
C THR A 297 -0.59 -6.31 -9.35
N SER A 298 0.69 -6.64 -9.47
CA SER A 298 1.15 -7.74 -10.33
C SER A 298 0.43 -9.05 -10.01
N GLU A 299 0.07 -9.82 -11.03
CA GLU A 299 -0.64 -11.10 -10.88
C GLU A 299 0.15 -12.13 -10.06
N CYS A 300 1.49 -12.07 -10.12
CA CYS A 300 2.40 -12.94 -9.37
C CYS A 300 2.45 -12.61 -7.88
N ILE A 301 1.99 -11.42 -7.48
CA ILE A 301 1.87 -11.01 -6.08
C ILE A 301 0.48 -11.37 -5.61
N GLN A 302 0.38 -12.15 -4.54
CA GLN A 302 -0.90 -12.50 -3.93
C GLN A 302 -1.35 -11.37 -3.01
N LEU A 303 -2.61 -10.97 -3.12
CA LEU A 303 -3.23 -10.11 -2.11
C LEU A 303 -4.02 -10.99 -1.16
N LEU A 304 -3.77 -10.84 0.13
CA LEU A 304 -4.32 -11.66 1.19
C LEU A 304 -5.14 -10.77 2.13
N ASP A 305 -6.36 -11.20 2.44
CA ASP A 305 -7.24 -10.50 3.36
C ASP A 305 -6.88 -10.87 4.80
N GLY A 306 -6.61 -9.87 5.63
CA GLY A 306 -6.34 -10.03 7.06
C GLY A 306 -7.58 -10.33 7.90
N GLY A 307 -8.76 -10.49 7.29
CA GLY A 307 -10.06 -10.54 7.95
C GLY A 307 -10.15 -11.34 9.25
N LYS A 308 -9.64 -12.58 9.28
CA LYS A 308 -9.66 -13.46 10.47
C LYS A 308 -8.68 -13.04 11.59
N LEU A 309 -7.69 -12.21 11.27
CA LEU A 309 -6.72 -11.65 12.20
C LEU A 309 -7.17 -10.32 12.81
N ARG A 310 -8.33 -9.80 12.40
CA ARG A 310 -8.94 -8.63 13.03
C ARG A 310 -9.47 -9.07 14.38
N LYS A 311 -8.73 -8.81 15.46
CA LYS A 311 -9.34 -8.75 16.80
C LYS A 311 -10.37 -7.60 16.76
N GLU A 312 -11.65 -7.92 16.96
CA GLU A 312 -12.71 -6.94 17.18
C GLU A 312 -12.48 -6.14 18.46
#